data_AF-A0A9K3H3M4-F1
#
_entry.id   AF-A0A9K3H3M4-F1
#
_cell.length_a   1.000
_cell.length_b   1.000
_cell.length_c   1.000
_cell.angle_alpha   90.00
_cell.angle_beta   90.00
_cell.angle_gamma   90.00
#
_symmetry.space_group_name_H-M   'P 1'
#
loop_
_entity.id
_entity.type
_entity.pdbx_description
1 polymer ?
#
loop_
_entity_poly.entity_id
_entity_poly.type
_entity_poly.pdbx_seq_one_letter_code
_entity_poly.pdbx_strand_id
1 'polypeptide(L)'
;MLAAMFSGRHTVYKDPEKGYVFVDRDGMHFRHILNWLTDGVAPISNLSDLECSELLREAEYYQLLVSQLGSFTPVFASVILIVAFIA
;
A
#
# COMPACT_ATOMS: atom_id res chain seq x y z
N MET A 1 0.33 7.16 2.50
CA MET A 1 -1.00 7.47 1.93
C MET A 1 -2.06 6.45 2.31
N LEU A 2 -1.91 5.17 1.94
CA LEU A 2 -2.95 4.14 2.15
C LEU A 2 -3.38 4.03 3.63
N ALA A 3 -2.42 3.99 4.56
CA ALA A 3 -2.71 3.99 5.99
C ALA A 3 -3.57 5.20 6.42
N ALA A 4 -3.37 6.38 5.83
CA ALA A 4 -4.15 7.57 6.14
C ALA A 4 -5.59 7.45 5.61
N MET A 5 -5.76 6.98 4.36
CA MET A 5 -7.08 6.73 3.75
C MET A 5 -7.94 5.80 4.59
N PHE A 6 -7.34 4.72 5.11
CA PHE A 6 -8.07 3.69 5.85
C PHE A 6 -7.97 3.83 7.38
N SER A 7 -7.37 4.90 7.90
CA SER A 7 -7.26 5.15 9.35
C SER A 7 -8.57 5.53 10.04
N GLY A 8 -9.64 5.76 9.29
CA GLY A 8 -10.90 6.33 9.80
C GLY A 8 -10.82 7.83 10.12
N ARG A 9 -9.65 8.46 10.00
CA ARG A 9 -9.45 9.91 10.26
C ARG A 9 -9.73 10.78 9.05
N HIS A 10 -9.91 10.18 7.87
CA HIS A 10 -10.16 10.87 6.62
C HIS A 10 -11.44 10.35 5.99
N THR A 11 -12.26 11.27 5.47
CA THR A 11 -13.43 10.90 4.67
C THR A 11 -12.96 10.43 3.30
N VAL A 12 -13.03 9.12 3.08
CA VAL A 12 -12.77 8.51 1.77
C VAL A 12 -14.09 8.17 1.13
N TYR A 13 -14.28 8.58 -0.12
CA TYR A 13 -15.45 8.21 -0.89
C TYR A 13 -15.43 6.70 -1.13
N LYS A 14 -16.48 6.04 -0.65
CA LYS A 14 -16.72 4.61 -0.86
C LYS A 14 -17.94 4.46 -1.73
N ASP A 15 -17.89 3.48 -2.63
CA ASP A 15 -19.07 3.07 -3.37
C ASP A 15 -20.22 2.72 -2.39
N PRO A 16 -21.41 3.33 -2.49
CA PRO A 16 -22.49 3.15 -1.53
C PRO A 16 -23.04 1.71 -1.44
N GLU A 17 -22.89 0.92 -2.51
CA GLU A 17 -23.44 -0.43 -2.58
C GLU A 17 -22.41 -1.50 -2.22
N LYS A 18 -21.18 -1.36 -2.70
CA LYS A 18 -20.13 -2.38 -2.61
C LYS A 18 -18.98 -2.00 -1.68
N GLY A 19 -18.90 -0.73 -1.25
CA GLY A 19 -17.90 -0.26 -0.29
C GLY A 19 -16.48 -0.08 -0.85
N TYR A 20 -16.28 -0.19 -2.17
CA TYR A 20 -14.97 -0.04 -2.79
C TYR A 20 -14.49 1.42 -2.78
N VAL A 21 -13.18 1.59 -2.64
CA VAL A 21 -12.50 2.88 -2.77
C VAL A 21 -11.82 2.93 -4.14
N PHE A 22 -12.08 3.99 -4.90
CA PHE A 22 -11.40 4.20 -6.17
C PHE A 22 -10.06 4.91 -5.95
N VAL A 23 -9.01 4.36 -6.56
CA VAL A 23 -7.69 4.98 -6.63
C VAL A 23 -7.38 5.20 -8.10
N ASP A 24 -7.14 6.45 -8.49
CA ASP A 24 -6.84 6.84 -9.86
C ASP A 24 -5.36 6.56 -10.19
N ARG A 25 -5.00 5.28 -10.20
CA ARG A 25 -3.65 4.76 -10.51
C ARG A 25 -3.73 3.50 -11.35
N ASP A 26 -2.64 3.23 -12.07
CA ASP A 26 -2.50 1.97 -12.78
C ASP A 26 -2.39 0.80 -11.79
N GLY A 27 -3.24 -0.21 -11.99
CA GLY A 27 -3.35 -1.36 -11.11
C GLY A 27 -2.31 -2.44 -11.35
N MET A 28 -1.51 -2.35 -12.42
CA MET A 28 -0.56 -3.39 -12.85
C MET A 28 0.34 -3.89 -11.70
N HIS A 29 0.95 -2.96 -10.96
CA HIS A 29 1.87 -3.27 -9.87
C HIS A 29 1.21 -3.33 -8.49
N PHE A 30 -0.11 -3.06 -8.40
CA PHE A 30 -0.81 -2.96 -7.12
C PHE A 30 -0.83 -4.28 -6.35
N ARG A 31 -0.78 -5.43 -7.05
CA ARG A 31 -0.68 -6.75 -6.42
C ARG A 31 0.58 -6.86 -5.54
N HIS A 32 1.72 -6.35 -6.00
CA HIS A 32 2.96 -6.41 -5.24
C HIS A 32 2.91 -5.51 -4.01
N ILE A 33 2.27 -4.34 -4.14
CA ILE A 33 1.99 -3.46 -3.01
C ILE A 33 1.14 -4.19 -1.97
N LEU A 34 0.03 -4.83 -2.37
CA LEU A 34 -0.83 -5.58 -1.44
C LEU A 34 -0.11 -6.75 -0.76
N ASN A 35 0.63 -7.54 -1.53
CA ASN A 35 1.39 -8.67 -0.98
C ASN A 35 2.44 -8.18 0.03
N TRP A 36 3.13 -7.07 -0.26
CA TRP A 36 4.06 -6.47 0.68
C TRP A 36 3.37 -5.96 1.96
N LEU A 37 2.19 -5.32 1.84
CA LEU A 37 1.41 -4.86 3.00
C LEU A 37 0.86 -6.03 3.84
N THR A 38 0.65 -7.20 3.24
CA THR A 38 0.06 -8.39 3.89
C THR A 38 1.13 -9.28 4.53
N ASP A 39 2.15 -9.64 3.76
CA ASP A 39 3.16 -10.64 4.15
C ASP A 39 4.51 -10.01 4.54
N GLY A 40 4.70 -8.72 4.30
CA GLY A 40 5.99 -8.03 4.48
C GLY A 40 7.03 -8.39 3.40
N VAL A 41 6.66 -9.21 2.41
CA VAL A 41 7.57 -9.71 1.36
C VAL A 41 7.23 -9.07 0.02
N ALA A 42 8.21 -8.39 -0.58
CA ALA A 42 8.13 -7.94 -1.97
C ALA A 42 8.79 -9.00 -2.87
N PRO A 43 8.12 -9.51 -3.93
CA PRO A 43 8.69 -10.53 -4.82
C PRO A 43 9.63 -9.88 -5.86
N ILE A 44 10.70 -9.26 -5.39
CA ILE A 44 11.65 -8.50 -6.22
C ILE A 44 12.47 -9.43 -7.12
N SER A 45 12.65 -10.70 -6.73
CA SER A 45 13.52 -11.65 -7.44
C SER A 45 13.06 -12.05 -8.84
N ASN A 46 11.79 -11.82 -9.18
CA ASN A 46 11.19 -12.26 -10.44
C ASN A 46 10.82 -11.10 -11.37
N LEU A 47 11.14 -9.86 -10.98
CA LEU A 47 10.80 -8.66 -11.73
C LEU A 47 12.00 -8.22 -12.58
N SER A 48 11.73 -7.75 -13.79
CA SER A 48 12.70 -7.03 -14.61
C SER A 48 13.05 -5.68 -13.99
N ASP A 49 14.16 -5.07 -14.44
CA ASP A 49 14.58 -3.74 -13.98
C ASP A 49 13.51 -2.67 -14.25
N LEU A 50 12.76 -2.81 -15.34
CA LEU A 50 11.66 -1.90 -15.69
C LEU A 50 10.51 -2.02 -14.68
N GLU A 51 10.04 -3.25 -14.42
CA GLU A 51 8.97 -3.52 -13.44
C GLU A 51 9.38 -3.09 -12.04
N CYS A 52 10.66 -3.24 -11.68
CA CYS A 52 11.19 -2.74 -10.41
C CYS A 52 11.09 -1.21 -10.33
N SER A 53 11.46 -0.50 -11.40
CA SER A 53 11.36 0.97 -11.47
C SER A 53 9.91 1.45 -11.38
N GLU A 54 9.00 0.77 -12.09
CA GLU A 54 7.56 1.08 -12.06
C GLU A 54 6.96 0.81 -10.68
N LEU A 55 7.28 -0.33 -10.06
CA LEU A 55 6.87 -0.66 -8.70
C LEU A 55 7.40 0.35 -7.68
N LEU A 56 8.64 0.83 -7.84
CA LEU A 56 9.20 1.86 -6.97
C LEU A 56 8.40 3.16 -7.07
N ARG A 57 8.04 3.60 -8.29
CA ARG A 57 7.20 4.79 -8.49
C ARG A 57 5.82 4.65 -7.85
N GLU A 58 5.22 3.46 -7.90
CA GLU A 58 3.98 3.19 -7.18
C GLU A 58 4.19 3.25 -5.66
N ALA A 59 5.26 2.64 -5.13
CA ALA A 59 5.57 2.69 -3.71
C ALA A 59 5.83 4.13 -3.20
N GLU A 60 6.43 5.00 -4.03
CA GLU A 60 6.55 6.44 -3.76
C GLU A 60 5.18 7.11 -3.71
N TYR A 61 4.33 6.87 -4.72
CA TYR A 61 2.99 7.43 -4.79
C TYR A 61 2.13 7.04 -3.58
N TYR A 62 2.14 5.76 -3.19
CA TYR A 62 1.45 5.26 -1.99
C TYR A 62 2.09 5.73 -0.67
N GLN A 63 3.22 6.44 -0.75
CA GLN A 63 4.06 6.92 0.35
C GLN A 63 4.46 5.78 1.29
N LEU A 64 4.94 4.68 0.72
CA LEU A 64 5.44 3.52 1.46
C LEU A 64 6.96 3.60 1.70
N LEU A 65 7.66 4.52 1.02
CA LEU A 65 9.11 4.65 1.05
C LEU A 65 9.64 5.69 2.07
N VAL A 66 8.77 6.35 2.84
CA VAL A 66 9.14 7.39 3.84
C VAL A 66 8.64 6.91 5.21
N SER A 67 9.46 6.66 6.25
CA SER A 67 10.65 7.39 6.71
C SER A 67 11.60 6.49 7.53
N GLN A 68 12.86 6.41 7.08
CA GLN A 68 14.05 5.92 7.83
C GLN A 68 14.80 7.08 8.52
N LEU A 69 14.10 8.14 8.95
CA LEU A 69 14.71 9.22 9.72
C LEU A 69 14.08 9.27 11.11
N GLY A 70 14.69 8.56 12.07
CA GLY A 70 14.65 8.98 13.48
C GLY A 70 14.18 7.97 14.54
N SER A 71 13.49 6.88 14.22
CA SER A 71 13.19 5.86 15.24
C SER A 71 12.83 4.51 14.64
N PHE A 72 13.46 3.48 15.18
CA PHE A 72 13.19 2.08 14.87
C PHE A 72 11.72 1.74 15.23
N THR A 73 10.90 1.46 14.20
CA THR A 73 9.55 0.81 14.22
C THR A 73 8.36 1.60 14.82
N PRO A 74 7.08 1.41 14.37
CA PRO A 74 6.53 0.42 13.44
C PRO A 74 5.51 0.99 12.41
N VAL A 75 5.85 1.08 11.12
CA VAL A 75 4.82 1.04 10.05
C VAL A 75 4.24 -0.39 9.92
N PHE A 76 4.99 -1.38 10.42
CA PHE A 76 4.67 -2.81 10.44
C PHE A 76 3.37 -3.19 11.17
N ALA A 77 2.96 -2.47 12.23
CA ALA A 77 1.79 -2.85 13.04
C ALA A 77 0.47 -2.21 12.56
N SER A 78 0.54 -1.03 11.95
CA SER A 78 -0.67 -0.26 11.61
C SER A 78 -1.33 -0.70 10.30
N VAL A 79 -0.56 -1.30 9.39
CA VAL A 79 -1.05 -1.71 8.07
C VAL A 79 -1.68 -3.10 8.10
N ILE A 80 -1.11 -4.05 8.84
CA ILE A 80 -1.63 -5.42 8.97
C ILE A 80 -3.06 -5.41 9.57
N LEU A 81 -3.33 -4.49 10.49
CA LEU A 81 -4.65 -4.31 11.10
C LEU A 81 -5.72 -3.79 10.12
N ILE A 82 -5.33 -3.06 9.06
CA ILE A 82 -6.30 -2.50 8.11
C ILE A 82 -6.73 -3.56 7.08
N VAL A 83 -5.82 -4.45 6.66
CA VAL A 83 -6.15 -5.53 5.72
C VAL A 83 -6.92 -6.66 6.42
N ALA A 84 -6.62 -6.94 7.70
CA ALA A 84 -7.32 -7.96 8.48
C ALA A 84 -8.81 -7.65 8.77
N PHE A 85 -9.28 -6.42 8.52
CA PHE A 85 -10.70 -6.04 8.68
C PHE A 85 -11.49 -6.02 7.37
N ILE A 86 -10.86 -6.28 6.22
CA ILE A 86 -11.49 -6.23 4.89
C ILE A 86 -11.48 -7.61 4.19
N ALA A 87 -10.88 -8.64 4.81
CA ALA A 87 -10.94 -10.03 4.37
C ALA A 87 -11.98 -10.84 5.16
#